data_AF-V8QY27-F1
#
_entry.id   AF-V8QY27-F1
#
_cell.length_a   1.000
_cell.length_b   1.000
_cell.length_c   1.000
_cell.angle_alpha   90.00
_cell.angle_beta   90.00
_cell.angle_gamma   90.00
#
_symmetry.space_group_name_H-M   'P 1'
#
loop_
_entity.id
_entity.type
_entity.pdbx_description
1 polymer ?
#
loop_
_entity_poly.entity_id
_entity_poly.type
_entity_poly.pdbx_seq_one_letter_code
_entity_poly.pdbx_strand_id
1 'polypeptide(L)'
;MHIDTRQFPLVWMSASGASNWESEFNKLLLQGERFVLLTREIPARDKESDNASRKQLALWLKVNRDQLKHVCAGSIVVVGSQAIALPLQAVLGPLSKAFGYPIRAVAERHLDAEISSLLKRRLD
;
A
#
# COMPACT_ATOMS: atom_id res chain seq x y z
N MET A 1 10.09 7.38 2.17
CA MET A 1 9.18 6.44 1.50
C MET A 1 9.36 6.61 0.01
N HIS A 2 9.90 5.59 -0.65
CA HIS A 2 10.10 5.60 -2.09
C HIS A 2 9.01 4.77 -2.77
N ILE A 3 8.49 5.28 -3.88
CA ILE A 3 7.42 4.69 -4.69
C ILE A 3 7.99 4.45 -6.09
N ASP A 4 7.89 3.19 -6.53
CA ASP A 4 8.30 2.74 -7.86
C ASP A 4 7.08 2.25 -8.64
N THR A 5 6.85 2.88 -9.79
CA THR A 5 5.69 2.67 -10.66
C THR A 5 6.06 1.97 -11.97
N ARG A 6 7.32 1.52 -12.15
CA ARG A 6 7.81 0.93 -13.42
C ARG A 6 7.09 -0.35 -13.84
N GLN A 7 6.42 -1.02 -12.91
CA GLN A 7 5.69 -2.28 -13.15
C GLN A 7 4.17 -2.09 -13.09
N PHE A 8 3.67 -0.86 -13.35
CA PHE A 8 2.24 -0.57 -13.31
C PHE A 8 1.40 -1.66 -14.01
N PRO A 9 0.34 -2.19 -13.37
CA PRO A 9 -0.37 -1.66 -12.20
C PRO A 9 0.21 -2.07 -10.82
N LEU A 10 1.42 -2.64 -10.79
CA LEU A 10 2.13 -3.00 -9.57
C LEU A 10 2.96 -1.79 -9.11
N VAL A 11 2.59 -1.22 -7.97
CA VAL A 11 3.29 -0.06 -7.38
C VAL A 11 4.04 -0.53 -6.15
N TRP A 12 5.37 -0.43 -6.17
CA TRP A 12 6.20 -0.86 -5.06
C TRP A 12 6.54 0.30 -4.13
N MET A 13 6.40 0.06 -2.83
CA MET A 13 6.81 0.97 -1.78
C MET A 13 7.98 0.39 -0.99
N SER A 14 9.03 1.18 -0.82
CA SER A 14 10.19 0.82 -0.01
C SER A 14 10.59 1.94 0.96
N ALA A 15 11.29 1.54 2.02
CA ALA A 15 11.95 2.48 2.93
C ALA A 15 13.32 2.95 2.39
N SER A 16 13.86 2.27 1.38
CA SER A 16 15.14 2.57 0.74
C SER A 16 15.01 3.65 -0.34
N GLY A 17 16.03 4.51 -0.46
CA GLY A 17 16.11 5.54 -1.49
C GLY A 17 15.51 6.90 -1.11
N ALA A 18 15.67 7.87 -2.01
CA ALA A 18 15.14 9.22 -1.83
C ALA A 18 13.61 9.19 -1.83
N SER A 19 13.02 9.90 -0.88
CA SER A 19 11.57 9.95 -0.70
C SER A 19 10.91 10.71 -1.87
N ASN A 20 10.03 10.04 -2.61
CA ASN A 20 9.27 10.61 -3.74
C ASN A 20 7.76 10.35 -3.62
N TRP A 21 7.30 9.90 -2.44
CA TRP A 21 5.96 9.35 -2.31
C TRP A 21 4.84 10.32 -2.68
N GLU A 22 4.94 11.57 -2.26
CA GLU A 22 3.86 12.54 -2.47
C GLU A 22 3.67 12.83 -3.96
N SER A 23 4.78 13.08 -4.67
CA SER A 23 4.72 13.31 -6.12
C SER A 23 4.22 12.08 -6.88
N GLU A 24 4.65 10.88 -6.51
CA GLU A 24 4.23 9.66 -7.21
C GLU A 24 2.76 9.29 -6.93
N PHE A 25 2.31 9.41 -5.67
CA PHE A 25 0.89 9.21 -5.38
C PHE A 25 0.01 10.25 -6.06
N ASN A 26 0.42 11.52 -6.11
CA ASN A 26 -0.32 12.54 -6.86
C ASN A 26 -0.44 12.17 -8.36
N LYS A 27 0.63 11.66 -8.98
CA LYS A 27 0.57 11.16 -10.37
C LYS A 27 -0.40 9.98 -10.52
N LEU A 28 -0.37 9.03 -9.61
CA LEU A 28 -1.29 7.88 -9.62
C LEU A 28 -2.75 8.31 -9.48
N LEU A 29 -3.03 9.29 -8.61
CA LEU A 29 -4.38 9.86 -8.47
C LEU A 29 -4.83 10.57 -9.75
N LEU A 30 -3.94 11.34 -10.39
CA LEU A 30 -4.21 12.01 -11.66
C LEU A 30 -4.42 11.03 -12.82
N GLN A 31 -3.67 9.93 -12.86
CA GLN A 31 -3.83 8.88 -13.86
C GLN A 31 -5.22 8.21 -13.76
N GLY A 32 -5.77 8.08 -12.55
CA GLY A 32 -7.13 7.56 -12.35
C GLY A 32 -7.28 6.05 -12.61
N GLU A 33 -6.21 5.36 -12.97
CA GLU A 33 -6.19 3.93 -13.23
C GLU A 33 -5.94 3.12 -11.95
N ARG A 34 -6.45 1.88 -11.93
CA ARG A 34 -6.38 1.04 -10.75
C ARG A 34 -5.02 0.39 -10.58
N PHE A 35 -4.50 0.39 -9.35
CA PHE A 35 -3.21 -0.20 -9.01
C PHE A 35 -3.24 -0.99 -7.70
N VAL A 36 -2.22 -1.82 -7.47
CA VAL A 36 -1.99 -2.53 -6.19
C VAL A 36 -0.70 -2.01 -5.56
N LEU A 37 -0.76 -1.59 -4.30
CA LEU A 37 0.39 -1.10 -3.55
C LEU A 37 1.09 -2.25 -2.81
N LEU A 38 2.33 -2.52 -3.16
CA LEU A 38 3.14 -3.63 -2.65
C LEU A 38 4.22 -3.15 -1.69
N THR A 39 4.49 -3.91 -0.63
CA THR A 39 5.55 -3.61 0.33
C THR A 39 6.17 -4.91 0.85
N ARG A 40 7.50 -5.04 0.82
CA ARG A 40 8.22 -6.22 1.36
C ARG A 40 8.74 -6.00 2.78
N GLU A 41 9.07 -4.76 3.11
CA GLU A 41 9.57 -4.38 4.42
C GLU A 41 8.47 -3.60 5.13
N ILE A 42 7.87 -4.19 6.17
CA ILE A 42 7.14 -3.38 7.14
C ILE A 42 8.22 -2.54 7.83
N PRO A 43 8.19 -1.20 7.73
CA PRO A 43 9.18 -0.40 8.43
C PRO A 43 9.09 -0.76 9.91
N ALA A 44 10.20 -1.25 10.49
CA ALA A 44 10.26 -1.53 11.90
C ALA A 44 9.80 -0.28 12.66
N ARG A 45 8.88 -0.46 13.60
CA ARG A 45 8.20 0.61 14.34
C ARG A 45 9.17 1.51 15.12
N ASP A 46 10.42 1.06 15.29
CA ASP A 46 11.41 1.57 16.24
C ASP A 46 12.48 2.50 15.67
N LYS A 47 12.36 2.92 14.41
CA LYS A 47 13.13 4.09 14.00
C LYS A 47 12.27 5.33 14.27
N GLU A 48 12.82 6.24 15.07
CA GLU A 48 12.49 7.67 15.13
C GLU A 48 12.62 8.35 13.75
N SER A 49 12.27 7.67 12.65
CA SER A 49 12.02 8.27 11.35
C SER A 49 10.70 9.03 11.44
N ASP A 50 10.85 10.20 12.06
CA ASP A 50 10.34 11.50 11.65
C ASP A 50 8.82 11.70 11.75
N ASN A 51 8.40 12.22 12.90
CA ASN A 51 7.04 12.71 13.15
C ASN A 51 6.56 13.66 12.04
N ALA A 52 7.46 14.42 11.40
CA ALA A 52 7.12 15.30 10.29
C ALA A 52 6.64 14.51 9.06
N SER A 53 7.38 13.48 8.65
CA SER A 53 6.98 12.57 7.57
C SER A 53 5.62 11.89 7.82
N ARG A 54 5.34 11.47 9.06
CA ARG A 54 4.03 10.91 9.44
C ARG A 54 2.92 11.94 9.37
N LYS A 55 3.18 13.17 9.85
CA LYS A 55 2.21 14.28 9.80
C LYS A 55 1.87 14.67 8.36
N GLN A 56 2.88 14.73 7.48
CA GLN A 56 2.68 15.05 6.07
C GLN A 56 1.82 13.98 5.37
N LEU A 57 2.11 12.70 5.60
CA LEU A 57 1.29 11.61 5.07
C LEU A 57 -0.15 11.68 5.60
N ALA A 58 -0.35 11.96 6.89
CA ALA A 58 -1.68 12.09 7.48
C ALA A 58 -2.48 13.25 6.88
N LEU A 59 -1.85 14.40 6.65
CA LEU A 59 -2.47 15.56 6.00
C LEU A 59 -2.84 15.24 4.54
N TRP A 60 -1.93 14.61 3.82
CA TRP A 60 -2.18 14.21 2.43
C TRP A 60 -3.33 13.20 2.34
N LEU A 61 -3.38 12.20 3.22
CA LEU A 61 -4.48 11.24 3.29
C LEU A 61 -5.81 11.92 3.64
N LYS A 62 -5.81 12.90 4.54
CA LYS A 62 -7.03 13.64 4.87
C LYS A 62 -7.67 14.28 3.63
N VAL A 63 -6.86 14.78 2.69
CA VAL A 63 -7.32 15.43 1.45
C VAL A 63 -7.65 14.39 0.38
N ASN A 64 -6.82 13.36 0.22
CA ASN A 64 -6.83 12.52 -0.97
C ASN A 64 -7.42 11.11 -0.76
N ARG A 65 -7.77 10.72 0.48
CA ARG A 65 -8.23 9.36 0.80
C ARG A 65 -9.43 8.91 -0.04
N ASP A 66 -10.37 9.81 -0.31
CA ASP A 66 -11.55 9.46 -1.11
C ASP A 66 -11.21 9.20 -2.58
N GLN A 67 -10.23 9.88 -3.17
CA GLN A 67 -9.78 9.52 -4.51
C GLN A 67 -8.93 8.26 -4.47
N LEU A 68 -8.04 8.16 -3.48
CA LEU A 68 -7.15 7.01 -3.31
C LEU A 68 -7.93 5.69 -3.18
N LYS A 69 -9.04 5.65 -2.44
CA LYS A 69 -9.85 4.42 -2.30
C LYS A 69 -10.48 3.96 -3.62
N HIS A 70 -10.65 4.85 -4.60
CA HIS A 70 -11.21 4.50 -5.91
C HIS A 70 -10.14 4.00 -6.89
N VAL A 71 -8.87 4.39 -6.73
CA VAL A 71 -7.79 3.97 -7.62
C VAL A 71 -6.90 2.87 -7.02
N CYS A 72 -6.75 2.83 -5.70
CA CYS A 72 -6.02 1.77 -5.02
C CYS A 72 -6.92 0.53 -4.88
N ALA A 73 -6.68 -0.49 -5.70
CA ALA A 73 -7.42 -1.75 -5.67
C ALA A 73 -7.21 -2.52 -4.35
N GLY A 74 -6.04 -2.32 -3.73
CA GLY A 74 -5.67 -2.81 -2.42
C GLY A 74 -4.18 -2.63 -2.16
N SER A 75 -3.75 -2.93 -0.94
CA SER A 75 -2.34 -2.98 -0.57
C SER A 75 -1.97 -4.36 -0.04
N ILE A 76 -0.79 -4.85 -0.44
CA ILE A 76 -0.25 -6.14 -0.06
C ILE A 76 1.10 -5.93 0.64
N VAL A 77 1.18 -6.41 1.87
CA VAL A 77 2.44 -6.66 2.57
C VAL A 77 2.91 -8.07 2.21
N VAL A 78 3.96 -8.14 1.39
CA VAL A 78 4.54 -9.39 0.92
C VAL A 78 5.46 -9.96 1.99
N VAL A 79 5.22 -11.20 2.39
CA VAL A 79 5.98 -11.89 3.45
C VAL A 79 6.54 -13.22 2.96
N GLY A 80 7.58 -13.72 3.64
CA GLY A 80 8.27 -14.95 3.23
C GLY A 80 7.47 -16.24 3.42
N SER A 81 6.44 -16.26 4.28
CA SER A 81 5.66 -17.48 4.54
C SER A 81 4.25 -17.19 5.05
N GLN A 82 3.38 -18.21 4.97
CA GLN A 82 2.01 -18.09 5.48
C GLN A 82 1.95 -17.97 7.00
N ALA A 83 2.93 -18.56 7.69
CA ALA A 83 3.06 -18.46 9.14
C ALA A 83 3.27 -17.01 9.60
N ILE A 84 3.91 -16.17 8.76
CA ILE A 84 4.05 -14.72 9.01
C ILE A 84 2.78 -13.97 8.58
N ALA A 85 2.18 -14.35 7.45
CA ALA A 85 1.02 -13.65 6.89
C ALA A 85 -0.20 -13.67 7.83
N LEU A 86 -0.50 -14.82 8.42
CA LEU A 86 -1.69 -15.02 9.26
C LEU A 86 -1.78 -14.07 10.47
N PRO A 87 -0.79 -14.02 11.38
CA PRO A 87 -0.86 -13.11 12.52
C PRO A 87 -0.85 -11.64 12.09
N LEU A 88 -0.12 -11.30 11.01
CA LEU A 88 -0.07 -9.93 10.51
C LEU A 88 -1.42 -9.48 9.94
N GLN A 89 -2.19 -10.38 9.33
CA GLN A 89 -3.50 -10.06 8.78
C GLN A 89 -4.47 -9.48 9.83
N ALA A 90 -4.40 -9.94 11.08
CA ALA A 90 -5.20 -9.42 12.18
C ALA A 90 -4.87 -7.94 12.49
N VAL A 91 -3.60 -7.55 12.36
CA VAL A 91 -3.13 -6.18 12.57
C VAL A 91 -3.54 -5.26 11.41
N LEU A 92 -3.59 -5.79 10.18
CA LEU A 92 -3.95 -5.02 8.97
C LEU A 92 -5.47 -4.83 8.78
N GLY A 93 -6.30 -5.64 9.44
CA GLY A 93 -7.76 -5.57 9.35
C GLY A 93 -8.32 -4.18 9.68
N PRO A 94 -7.98 -3.58 10.83
CA PRO A 94 -8.39 -2.22 11.18
C PRO A 94 -7.92 -1.16 10.16
N LEU A 95 -6.71 -1.32 9.61
CA LEU A 95 -6.20 -0.41 8.58
C LEU A 95 -7.04 -0.50 7.30
N SER A 96 -7.47 -1.69 6.89
CA SER A 96 -8.36 -1.84 5.73
C SER A 96 -9.63 -0.99 5.87
N LYS A 97 -10.24 -0.98 7.06
CA LYS A 97 -11.41 -0.13 7.35
C LYS A 97 -11.06 1.36 7.33
N ALA A 98 -9.92 1.70 7.92
CA ALA A 98 -9.43 3.07 7.99
C ALA A 98 -8.97 3.64 6.65
N PHE A 99 -8.70 2.81 5.63
CA PHE A 99 -8.33 3.29 4.29
C PHE A 99 -9.48 3.15 3.28
N GLY A 100 -10.40 2.20 3.48
CA GLY A 100 -11.52 1.96 2.56
C GLY A 100 -11.20 0.97 1.43
N TYR A 101 -10.03 0.34 1.45
CA TYR A 101 -9.62 -0.73 0.54
C TYR A 101 -8.91 -1.86 1.30
N PRO A 102 -8.84 -3.09 0.75
CA PRO A 102 -8.18 -4.22 1.37
C PRO A 102 -6.70 -3.94 1.61
N ILE A 103 -6.25 -4.22 2.84
CA ILE A 103 -4.84 -4.31 3.19
C ILE A 103 -4.60 -5.74 3.67
N ARG A 104 -3.67 -6.44 3.00
CA ARG A 104 -3.46 -7.87 3.15
C ARG A 104 -2.01 -8.21 3.42
N ALA A 105 -1.76 -9.20 4.24
CA ALA A 105 -0.45 -9.86 4.33
C ALA A 105 -0.49 -11.12 3.47
N VAL A 106 0.44 -11.26 2.54
CA VAL A 106 0.40 -12.33 1.53
C VAL A 106 1.78 -12.97 1.43
N ALA A 107 1.82 -14.29 1.49
CA ALA A 107 3.07 -15.02 1.25
C ALA A 107 3.44 -14.96 -0.24
N GLU A 108 4.74 -14.88 -0.57
CA GLU A 108 5.24 -14.76 -1.95
C GLU A 108 4.53 -15.71 -2.94
N ARG A 109 4.35 -16.98 -2.55
CA ARG A 109 3.72 -18.01 -3.39
C ARG A 109 2.27 -17.76 -3.78
N HIS A 110 1.59 -16.84 -3.10
CA HIS A 110 0.18 -16.47 -3.32
C HIS A 110 0.03 -15.06 -3.91
N LEU A 111 1.15 -14.37 -4.16
CA LEU A 111 1.17 -12.96 -4.51
C LEU A 111 0.38 -12.67 -5.80
N ASP A 112 0.66 -13.41 -6.87
CA ASP A 112 0.05 -13.19 -8.19
C ASP A 112 -1.47 -13.40 -8.17
N ALA A 113 -1.92 -14.41 -7.42
CA ALA A 113 -3.34 -14.70 -7.26
C ALA A 113 -4.06 -13.57 -6.51
N GLU A 114 -3.46 -13.04 -5.44
CA GLU A 114 -4.05 -11.93 -4.69
C GLU A 114 -4.07 -10.63 -5.50
N ILE A 115 -2.98 -10.30 -6.20
CA ILE A 115 -2.91 -9.14 -7.10
C ILE A 115 -4.06 -9.21 -8.13
N SER A 116 -4.20 -10.36 -8.79
CA SER A 116 -5.25 -10.59 -9.79
C SER A 116 -6.64 -10.44 -9.19
N SER A 117 -6.85 -10.94 -7.98
CA SER A 117 -8.13 -10.80 -7.25
C SER A 117 -8.47 -9.34 -6.95
N LEU A 118 -7.51 -8.58 -6.41
CA LEU A 118 -7.72 -7.17 -6.06
C LEU A 118 -8.05 -6.30 -7.27
N LEU A 119 -7.32 -6.48 -8.38
CA LEU A 119 -7.54 -5.71 -9.61
C LEU A 119 -8.90 -6.00 -10.25
N LYS A 120 -9.40 -7.25 -10.17
CA LYS A 120 -10.71 -7.64 -10.72
C LYS A 120 -11.89 -7.19 -9.87
N ARG A 121 -11.70 -7.00 -8.56
CA ARG A 121 -12.76 -6.63 -7.62
C ARG A 121 -13.38 -5.29 -8.02
N ARG A 122 -14.70 -5.22 -8.25
CA ARG A 122 -15.38 -3.94 -8.51
C ARG A 122 -15.45 -3.11 -7.22
N LEU A 123 -15.47 -1.79 -7.37
CA LEU A 123 -15.76 -0.88 -6.26
C LEU A 123 -17.28 -0.76 -6.21
N ASP A 124 -17.87 -1.22 -5.11
CA ASP A 124 -19.31 -1.15 -4.86
C ASP A 124 -19.71 0.24 -4.35
#